data_AF-A0A5J6SS11-F1
#
_entry.id   AF-A0A5J6SS11-F1
#
_cell.length_a   1.000
_cell.length_b   1.000
_cell.length_c   1.000
_cell.angle_alpha   90.00
_cell.angle_beta   90.00
_cell.angle_gamma   90.00
#
_symmetry.space_group_name_H-M   'P 1'
#
loop_
_entity.id
_entity.type
_entity.pdbx_description
1 polymer ?
#
loop_
_entity_poly.entity_id
_entity_poly.type
_entity_poly.pdbx_seq_one_letter_code
_entity_poly.pdbx_strand_id
1 'polypeptide(L)'
;MEFENLLNKVDKALFNLPQHSLKLNKQYKEEFLNVLRNLYQKEIVNNYSKLNSFFEKIQLNKKFDKDVYFQGVSEIVFWNHVSDKGYKYNLEKKLNQQNNFDIDLQVIKENRIFNFEIKCPKITEYNVRHLNVNTSYRFTNKKDMHDLLCDLNQDIFSKMVQSPLYEYENINYKKLEDNKLVDYLKSGQQKFVASNENSINILVISIDFSRFFDYWGYLYNEFSGLFTNNTFFDSNSYNKVDVVLLTNILDGHINLNSEIESWNLNSYFNLFCKNPNSIKFKKEPTANIYNDLFRIIPNDTNEFNSFCLKYSEAILSRGIGDPKIFEYQFFLEYAHSKFPYLKNI
;
A
#
# COMPACT_ATOMS: atom_id res chain seq x y z
N MET A 1 31.33 8.49 -12.41
CA MET A 1 30.53 9.68 -12.05
C MET A 1 30.65 9.83 -10.56
N GLU A 2 31.24 10.92 -10.06
CA GLU A 2 31.36 11.16 -8.61
C GLU A 2 30.00 11.52 -7.99
N PHE A 3 29.82 11.21 -6.70
CA PHE A 3 28.57 11.49 -5.98
C PHE A 3 28.24 12.99 -5.88
N GLU A 4 29.24 13.87 -5.79
CA GLU A 4 29.02 15.33 -5.79
C GLU A 4 28.36 15.82 -7.09
N ASN A 5 28.73 15.24 -8.23
CA ASN A 5 28.08 15.55 -9.50
C ASN A 5 26.60 15.13 -9.52
N LEU A 6 26.24 14.10 -8.75
CA LEU A 6 24.86 13.66 -8.59
C LEU A 6 24.06 14.65 -7.73
N LEU A 7 24.62 15.13 -6.62
CA LEU A 7 23.99 16.14 -5.76
C LEU A 7 23.71 17.44 -6.54
N ASN A 8 24.71 17.92 -7.30
CA ASN A 8 24.56 19.11 -8.15
C ASN A 8 23.42 18.97 -9.17
N LYS A 9 23.21 17.77 -9.72
CA LYS A 9 22.11 17.50 -10.64
C LYS A 9 20.75 17.53 -9.95
N VAL A 10 20.64 16.98 -8.74
CA VAL A 10 19.42 17.05 -7.92
C VAL A 10 19.06 18.51 -7.64
N ASP A 11 20.04 19.31 -7.21
CA ASP A 11 19.80 20.73 -6.90
C ASP A 11 19.38 21.54 -8.14
N LYS A 12 20.04 21.30 -9.28
CA LYS A 12 19.67 21.93 -10.55
C LYS A 12 18.27 21.53 -11.02
N ALA A 13 17.89 20.27 -10.84
CA ALA A 13 16.54 19.80 -11.15
C ALA A 13 15.49 20.50 -10.27
N LEU A 14 15.70 20.51 -8.95
CA LEU A 14 14.79 21.10 -7.98
C LEU A 14 14.65 22.62 -8.12
N PHE A 15 15.67 23.31 -8.61
CA PHE A 15 15.55 24.74 -8.94
C PHE A 15 14.41 25.02 -9.92
N ASN A 16 14.19 24.13 -10.90
CA ASN A 16 13.15 24.26 -11.92
C ASN A 16 11.81 23.62 -11.51
N LEU A 17 11.72 22.99 -10.34
CA LEU A 17 10.55 22.24 -9.87
C LEU A 17 10.11 22.72 -8.48
N PRO A 18 9.54 23.94 -8.37
CA PRO A 18 9.20 24.53 -7.07
C PRO A 18 8.13 23.74 -6.30
N GLN A 19 7.28 22.98 -7.00
CA GLN A 19 6.18 22.19 -6.41
C GLN A 19 6.60 20.77 -6.01
N HIS A 20 7.85 20.37 -6.26
CA HIS A 20 8.32 19.02 -6.00
C HIS A 20 8.49 18.78 -4.49
N SER A 21 8.06 17.63 -3.96
CA SER A 21 8.10 17.33 -2.51
C SER A 21 9.48 17.54 -1.87
N LEU A 22 10.56 17.09 -2.52
CA LEU A 22 11.96 17.34 -2.11
C LEU A 22 12.37 18.83 -2.03
N LYS A 23 11.60 19.75 -2.61
CA LYS A 23 11.82 21.20 -2.49
C LYS A 23 11.06 21.80 -1.31
N LEU A 24 9.94 21.18 -0.92
CA LEU A 24 8.98 21.72 0.06
C LEU A 24 9.45 21.54 1.51
N ASN A 25 10.25 20.51 1.80
CA ASN A 25 10.74 20.26 3.15
C ASN A 25 12.23 19.87 3.15
N LYS A 26 13.02 20.55 3.99
CA LYS A 26 14.48 20.39 4.07
C LYS A 26 14.88 19.04 4.66
N GLN A 27 14.26 18.62 5.77
CA GLN A 27 14.55 17.34 6.42
C GLN A 27 14.23 16.17 5.48
N TYR A 28 13.06 16.19 4.85
CA TYR A 28 12.65 15.20 3.86
C TYR A 28 13.63 15.09 2.69
N LYS A 29 14.19 16.22 2.25
CA LYS A 29 15.26 16.24 1.24
C LYS A 29 16.54 15.60 1.77
N GLU A 30 16.96 15.91 2.98
CA GLU A 30 18.17 15.33 3.59
C GLU A 30 18.06 13.80 3.74
N GLU A 31 16.91 13.30 4.16
CA GLU A 31 16.62 11.86 4.20
C GLU A 31 16.71 11.22 2.82
N PHE A 32 16.12 11.85 1.81
CA PHE A 32 16.25 11.41 0.41
C PHE A 32 17.71 11.38 -0.06
N LEU A 33 18.52 12.38 0.27
CA LEU A 33 19.93 12.42 -0.12
C LEU A 33 20.73 11.28 0.53
N ASN A 34 20.36 10.86 1.74
CA ASN A 34 20.94 9.69 2.40
C ASN A 34 20.57 8.39 1.66
N VAL A 35 19.30 8.23 1.26
CA VAL A 35 18.88 7.11 0.39
C VAL A 35 19.66 7.13 -0.92
N LEU A 36 19.76 8.27 -1.57
CA LEU A 36 20.48 8.40 -2.84
C LEU A 36 21.96 7.99 -2.70
N ARG A 37 22.60 8.36 -1.58
CA ARG A 37 23.97 7.95 -1.25
C ARG A 37 24.07 6.44 -1.09
N ASN A 38 23.16 5.82 -0.35
CA ASN A 38 23.12 4.38 -0.17
C ASN A 38 22.95 3.65 -1.51
N LEU A 39 21.94 4.02 -2.30
CA LEU A 39 21.68 3.42 -3.61
C LEU A 39 22.87 3.60 -4.57
N TYR A 40 23.58 4.72 -4.50
CA TYR A 40 24.79 4.95 -5.27
C TYR A 40 25.93 4.00 -4.85
N GLN A 41 26.17 3.85 -3.54
CA GLN A 41 27.18 2.94 -2.99
C GLN A 41 26.90 1.47 -3.31
N LYS A 42 25.62 1.10 -3.44
CA LYS A 42 25.18 -0.25 -3.85
C LYS A 42 25.05 -0.43 -5.36
N GLU A 43 25.58 0.50 -6.14
CA GLU A 43 25.62 0.44 -7.60
C GLU A 43 24.25 0.41 -8.30
N ILE A 44 23.18 0.83 -7.62
CA ILE A 44 21.84 0.97 -8.20
C ILE A 44 21.77 2.20 -9.11
N VAL A 45 22.46 3.29 -8.77
CA VAL A 45 22.47 4.55 -9.54
C VAL A 45 23.88 4.99 -9.97
N ASN A 46 24.75 4.03 -10.29
CA ASN A 46 26.18 4.28 -10.53
C ASN A 46 26.56 4.78 -11.94
N ASN A 47 25.62 4.85 -12.88
CA ASN A 47 25.86 5.36 -14.23
C ASN A 47 24.72 6.27 -14.72
N TYR A 48 24.96 6.98 -15.83
CA TYR A 48 24.01 7.97 -16.36
C TYR A 48 22.66 7.37 -16.76
N SER A 49 22.62 6.17 -17.32
CA SER A 49 21.36 5.52 -17.74
C SER A 49 20.50 5.15 -16.53
N LYS A 50 21.11 4.47 -15.54
CA LYS A 50 20.45 4.12 -14.28
C LYS A 50 20.00 5.37 -13.51
N LEU A 51 20.84 6.41 -13.51
CA LEU A 51 20.51 7.68 -12.90
C LEU A 51 19.30 8.34 -13.56
N ASN A 52 19.26 8.38 -14.88
CA ASN A 52 18.13 8.97 -15.61
C ASN A 52 16.84 8.20 -15.29
N SER A 53 16.87 6.87 -15.32
CA SER A 53 15.72 6.04 -14.94
C SER A 53 15.26 6.30 -13.50
N PHE A 54 16.21 6.43 -12.55
CA PHE A 54 15.90 6.81 -11.18
C PHE A 54 15.25 8.20 -11.09
N PHE A 55 15.81 9.20 -11.78
CA PHE A 55 15.24 10.56 -11.84
C PHE A 55 13.86 10.61 -12.52
N GLU A 56 13.58 9.70 -13.44
CA GLU A 56 12.23 9.54 -14.01
C GLU A 56 11.24 9.02 -12.99
N LYS A 57 11.63 8.10 -12.11
CA LYS A 57 10.75 7.59 -11.04
C LYS A 57 10.44 8.68 -10.02
N ILE A 58 11.46 9.42 -9.57
CA ILE A 58 11.29 10.53 -8.63
C ILE A 58 10.90 11.86 -9.30
N GLN A 59 10.58 11.91 -10.59
CA GLN A 59 10.11 13.12 -11.29
C GLN A 59 11.06 14.34 -11.27
N LEU A 60 12.39 14.13 -11.28
CA LEU A 60 13.38 15.22 -11.31
C LEU A 60 13.75 15.68 -12.73
N ASN A 61 13.44 14.92 -13.77
CA ASN A 61 13.84 15.24 -15.15
C ASN A 61 12.67 15.56 -16.09
N LYS A 62 11.45 15.70 -15.54
CA LYS A 62 10.22 15.98 -16.28
C LYS A 62 9.30 16.86 -15.44
N LYS A 63 8.14 17.24 -16.00
CA LYS A 63 7.09 17.92 -15.26
C LYS A 63 6.65 17.06 -14.08
N PHE A 64 6.61 17.65 -12.89
CA PHE A 64 6.23 16.95 -11.67
C PHE A 64 4.77 16.44 -11.76
N ASP A 65 4.61 15.13 -11.70
CA ASP A 65 3.33 14.43 -11.55
C ASP A 65 3.33 13.70 -10.20
N LYS A 66 2.37 14.06 -9.34
CA LYS A 66 2.29 13.59 -7.96
C LYS A 66 2.01 12.08 -7.88
N ASP A 67 1.15 11.54 -8.74
CA ASP A 67 0.82 10.12 -8.75
C ASP A 67 2.03 9.28 -9.22
N VAL A 68 2.72 9.75 -10.26
CA VAL A 68 3.92 9.05 -10.76
C VAL A 68 5.06 9.15 -9.75
N TYR A 69 5.20 10.28 -9.06
CA TYR A 69 6.12 10.44 -7.95
C TYR A 69 5.83 9.44 -6.83
N PHE A 70 4.56 9.30 -6.42
CA PHE A 70 4.18 8.38 -5.34
C PHE A 70 4.37 6.91 -5.67
N GLN A 71 4.14 6.51 -6.92
CA GLN A 71 4.55 5.20 -7.42
C GLN A 71 6.07 5.02 -7.27
N GLY A 72 6.86 6.00 -7.72
CA GLY A 72 8.32 5.94 -7.68
C GLY A 72 8.89 5.86 -6.26
N VAL A 73 8.41 6.68 -5.32
CA VAL A 73 8.89 6.63 -3.92
C VAL A 73 8.51 5.32 -3.24
N SER A 74 7.32 4.78 -3.53
CA SER A 74 6.88 3.49 -3.00
C SER A 74 7.85 2.37 -3.39
N GLU A 75 8.33 2.35 -4.62
CA GLU A 75 9.35 1.38 -5.05
C GLU A 75 10.71 1.63 -4.37
N ILE A 76 11.15 2.89 -4.32
CA ILE A 76 12.47 3.27 -3.80
C ILE A 76 12.60 2.98 -2.30
N VAL A 77 11.53 3.12 -1.51
CA VAL A 77 11.54 2.74 -0.09
C VAL A 77 11.89 1.24 0.08
N PHE A 78 11.34 0.37 -0.78
CA PHE A 78 11.71 -1.05 -0.77
C PHE A 78 13.15 -1.26 -1.23
N TRP A 79 13.59 -0.56 -2.29
CA TRP A 79 14.96 -0.66 -2.78
C TRP A 79 15.97 -0.26 -1.70
N ASN A 80 15.70 0.83 -1.00
CA ASN A 80 16.54 1.30 0.10
C ASN A 80 16.59 0.26 1.23
N HIS A 81 15.43 -0.23 1.66
CA HIS A 81 15.35 -1.24 2.73
C HIS A 81 16.15 -2.51 2.41
N VAL A 82 15.99 -3.08 1.21
CA VAL A 82 16.72 -4.32 0.86
C VAL A 82 18.21 -4.09 0.64
N SER A 83 18.58 -2.89 0.18
CA SER A 83 19.97 -2.45 0.04
C SER A 83 20.67 -2.29 1.39
N ASP A 84 19.98 -1.67 2.35
CA ASP A 84 20.45 -1.47 3.72
C ASP A 84 20.64 -2.79 4.46
N LYS A 85 19.73 -3.74 4.26
CA LYS A 85 19.85 -5.09 4.83
C LYS A 85 20.91 -5.96 4.16
N GLY A 86 21.53 -5.50 3.07
CA GLY A 86 22.56 -6.24 2.34
C GLY A 86 22.04 -7.51 1.67
N TYR A 87 20.75 -7.57 1.35
CA TYR A 87 20.17 -8.71 0.64
C TYR A 87 20.66 -8.74 -0.81
N LYS A 88 20.67 -9.93 -1.41
CA LYS A 88 20.82 -10.05 -2.87
C LYS A 88 19.48 -9.70 -3.51
N TYR A 89 19.47 -8.81 -4.50
CA TYR A 89 18.23 -8.43 -5.19
C TYR A 89 18.45 -8.18 -6.68
N ASN A 90 17.36 -8.19 -7.44
CA ASN A 90 17.30 -7.73 -8.83
C ASN A 90 16.14 -6.73 -8.94
N LEU A 91 16.36 -5.61 -9.62
CA LEU A 91 15.30 -4.65 -9.96
C LEU A 91 14.82 -4.91 -11.38
N GLU A 92 13.54 -4.59 -11.66
CA GLU A 92 12.96 -4.67 -13.02
C GLU A 92 13.26 -6.03 -13.68
N LYS A 93 12.95 -7.12 -12.96
CA LYS A 93 13.30 -8.48 -13.39
C LYS A 93 12.18 -9.09 -14.22
N LYS A 94 12.52 -9.51 -15.43
CA LYS A 94 11.64 -10.36 -16.25
C LYS A 94 11.54 -11.77 -15.68
N LEU A 95 10.35 -12.16 -15.19
CA LEU A 95 10.08 -13.53 -14.75
C LEU A 95 9.40 -14.36 -15.82
N ASN A 96 8.43 -13.77 -16.50
CA ASN A 96 7.66 -14.44 -17.53
C ASN A 96 8.23 -14.10 -18.91
N GLN A 97 8.83 -15.09 -19.60
CA GLN A 97 9.40 -14.86 -20.93
C GLN A 97 8.32 -14.67 -22.02
N GLN A 98 7.07 -15.07 -21.75
CA GLN A 98 5.96 -15.02 -22.71
C GLN A 98 5.35 -13.62 -22.83
N ASN A 99 5.62 -12.71 -21.91
CA ASN A 99 5.21 -11.31 -21.99
C ASN A 99 6.40 -10.39 -21.73
N ASN A 100 6.25 -9.10 -22.01
CA ASN A 100 7.31 -8.10 -21.83
C ASN A 100 7.13 -7.30 -20.53
N PHE A 101 6.71 -7.97 -19.45
CA PHE A 101 6.54 -7.31 -18.17
C PHE A 101 7.58 -7.78 -17.16
N ASP A 102 8.12 -6.79 -16.44
CA ASP A 102 9.10 -6.97 -15.39
C ASP A 102 8.44 -6.77 -14.02
N ILE A 103 8.88 -7.52 -13.02
CA ILE A 103 8.53 -7.24 -11.61
C ILE A 103 9.46 -6.16 -11.07
N ASP A 104 8.96 -5.35 -10.15
CA ASP A 104 9.70 -4.17 -9.68
C ASP A 104 10.91 -4.56 -8.81
N LEU A 105 10.80 -5.63 -8.02
CA LEU A 105 11.87 -6.09 -7.13
C LEU A 105 11.83 -7.61 -6.91
N GLN A 106 12.97 -8.27 -7.03
CA GLN A 106 13.19 -9.63 -6.55
C GLN A 106 14.25 -9.63 -5.45
N VAL A 107 13.95 -10.24 -4.30
CA VAL A 107 14.90 -10.48 -3.22
C VAL A 107 15.27 -11.96 -3.16
N ILE A 108 16.54 -12.26 -2.91
CA ILE A 108 17.08 -13.61 -2.79
C ILE A 108 17.77 -13.74 -1.43
N LYS A 109 17.30 -14.67 -0.59
CA LYS A 109 17.86 -14.96 0.73
C LYS A 109 17.84 -16.46 0.97
N GLU A 110 19.01 -17.07 1.23
CA GLU A 110 19.11 -18.50 1.59
C GLU A 110 18.38 -19.44 0.59
N ASN A 111 18.60 -19.23 -0.71
CA ASN A 111 17.93 -19.93 -1.82
C ASN A 111 16.40 -19.71 -1.94
N ARG A 112 15.82 -18.82 -1.14
CA ARG A 112 14.43 -18.40 -1.25
C ARG A 112 14.30 -17.12 -2.06
N ILE A 113 13.24 -17.04 -2.86
CA ILE A 113 12.98 -15.97 -3.81
C ILE A 113 11.68 -15.26 -3.44
N PHE A 114 11.75 -13.94 -3.30
CA PHE A 114 10.62 -13.10 -2.95
C PHE A 114 10.43 -12.10 -4.09
N ASN A 115 9.33 -12.25 -4.84
CA ASN A 115 9.03 -11.45 -6.01
C ASN A 115 8.01 -10.37 -5.64
N PHE A 116 8.33 -9.11 -5.84
CA PHE A 116 7.49 -7.97 -5.49
C PHE A 116 7.04 -7.24 -6.75
N GLU A 117 5.73 -7.04 -6.84
CA GLU A 117 5.09 -6.04 -7.70
C GLU A 117 4.53 -4.95 -6.79
N ILE A 118 4.87 -3.70 -7.01
CA ILE A 118 4.54 -2.57 -6.16
C ILE A 118 3.57 -1.65 -6.91
N LYS A 119 2.41 -1.42 -6.33
CA LYS A 119 1.39 -0.51 -6.86
C LYS A 119 1.07 0.58 -5.86
N CYS A 120 1.04 1.81 -6.35
CA CYS A 120 0.53 2.97 -5.65
C CYS A 120 -0.79 3.41 -6.31
N PRO A 121 -1.95 3.18 -5.67
CA PRO A 121 -3.19 3.74 -6.17
C PRO A 121 -3.14 5.26 -6.22
N LYS A 122 -3.74 5.85 -7.24
CA LYS A 122 -3.84 7.31 -7.37
C LYS A 122 -4.48 7.91 -6.13
N ILE A 123 -3.97 9.05 -5.70
CA ILE A 123 -4.59 9.79 -4.60
C ILE A 123 -5.79 10.51 -5.16
N THR A 124 -6.94 10.31 -4.51
CA THR A 124 -8.14 11.06 -4.83
C THR A 124 -8.26 12.20 -3.83
N GLU A 125 -8.10 13.42 -4.30
CA GLU A 125 -8.33 14.61 -3.48
C GLU A 125 -9.84 14.86 -3.40
N TYR A 126 -10.37 14.87 -2.17
CA TYR A 126 -11.78 15.14 -1.92
C TYR A 126 -11.95 16.55 -1.37
N ASN A 127 -13.06 17.20 -1.72
CA ASN A 127 -13.41 18.47 -1.10
C ASN A 127 -13.71 18.24 0.38
N VAL A 128 -12.94 18.89 1.25
CA VAL A 128 -13.09 18.81 2.72
C VAL A 128 -14.45 19.36 3.19
N ARG A 129 -15.08 20.22 2.39
CA ARG A 129 -16.44 20.73 2.64
C ARG A 129 -17.53 19.78 2.16
N HIS A 130 -17.22 18.61 1.64
CA HIS A 130 -18.22 17.60 1.31
C HIS A 130 -18.22 16.48 2.36
N LEU A 131 -19.41 16.07 2.79
CA LEU A 131 -19.60 14.83 3.53
C LEU A 131 -19.37 13.66 2.58
N ASN A 132 -18.23 12.99 2.75
CA ASN A 132 -17.80 11.92 1.88
C ASN A 132 -18.31 10.57 2.39
N VAL A 133 -19.26 9.98 1.67
CA VAL A 133 -19.89 8.70 2.03
C VAL A 133 -19.36 7.60 1.12
N ASN A 134 -18.77 6.55 1.70
CA ASN A 134 -18.42 5.32 0.99
C ASN A 134 -19.25 4.16 1.54
N THR A 135 -19.46 3.16 0.69
CA THR A 135 -19.80 1.82 1.18
C THR A 135 -18.49 1.06 1.33
N SER A 136 -18.40 0.17 2.32
CA SER A 136 -17.16 -0.59 2.55
C SER A 136 -17.03 -1.81 1.64
N TYR A 137 -18.13 -2.27 1.03
CA TYR A 137 -18.16 -3.47 0.18
C TYR A 137 -19.32 -3.46 -0.80
N ARG A 138 -19.33 -4.43 -1.74
CA ARG A 138 -20.41 -4.57 -2.71
C ARG A 138 -21.65 -5.17 -2.07
N PHE A 139 -22.77 -4.53 -2.31
CA PHE A 139 -24.08 -5.11 -2.03
C PHE A 139 -24.45 -6.11 -3.12
N THR A 140 -24.96 -7.27 -2.73
CA THR A 140 -25.51 -8.28 -3.63
C THR A 140 -26.76 -7.77 -4.34
N ASN A 141 -27.58 -6.97 -3.64
CA ASN A 141 -28.79 -6.34 -4.17
C ASN A 141 -28.62 -4.81 -4.27
N LYS A 142 -28.69 -4.28 -5.49
CA LYS A 142 -28.58 -2.84 -5.75
C LYS A 142 -29.76 -2.04 -5.20
N LYS A 143 -30.95 -2.65 -5.13
CA LYS A 143 -32.15 -1.99 -4.61
C LYS A 143 -31.99 -1.76 -3.11
N ASP A 144 -31.61 -2.79 -2.37
CA ASP A 144 -31.43 -2.69 -0.91
C ASP A 144 -30.37 -1.66 -0.53
N MET A 145 -29.27 -1.57 -1.29
CA MET A 145 -28.28 -0.50 -1.12
C MET A 145 -28.88 0.88 -1.37
N HIS A 146 -29.65 1.04 -2.44
CA HIS A 146 -30.27 2.32 -2.78
C HIS A 146 -31.25 2.76 -1.70
N ASP A 147 -32.12 1.85 -1.26
CA ASP A 147 -33.11 2.11 -0.22
C ASP A 147 -32.42 2.49 1.11
N LEU A 148 -31.39 1.74 1.52
CA LEU A 148 -30.58 2.07 2.71
C LEU A 148 -29.90 3.44 2.60
N LEU A 149 -29.32 3.77 1.45
CA LEU A 149 -28.68 5.08 1.25
C LEU A 149 -29.72 6.22 1.27
N CYS A 150 -30.92 6.01 0.75
CA CYS A 150 -32.01 6.96 0.82
C CYS A 150 -32.42 7.22 2.28
N ASP A 151 -32.59 6.17 3.07
CA ASP A 151 -32.93 6.26 4.49
C ASP A 151 -31.84 7.00 5.28
N LEU A 152 -30.57 6.60 5.13
CA LEU A 152 -29.43 7.27 5.78
C LEU A 152 -29.28 8.73 5.34
N ASN A 153 -29.56 9.03 4.08
CA ASN A 153 -29.49 10.38 3.56
C ASN A 153 -30.56 11.28 4.20
N GLN A 154 -31.78 10.78 4.36
CA GLN A 154 -32.87 11.49 5.01
C GLN A 154 -32.65 11.65 6.52
N ASP A 155 -32.20 10.60 7.18
CA ASP A 155 -32.16 10.57 8.64
C ASP A 155 -30.88 11.16 9.24
N ILE A 156 -29.76 11.12 8.51
CA ILE A 156 -28.44 11.49 9.03
C ILE A 156 -27.77 12.51 8.11
N PHE A 157 -27.45 12.14 6.86
CA PHE A 157 -26.51 12.91 6.05
C PHE A 157 -27.01 14.31 5.71
N SER A 158 -28.27 14.44 5.30
CA SER A 158 -28.86 15.75 4.96
C SER A 158 -28.92 16.67 6.19
N LYS A 159 -29.18 16.11 7.38
CA LYS A 159 -29.20 16.87 8.64
C LYS A 159 -27.79 17.35 9.01
N MET A 160 -26.76 16.55 8.76
CA MET A 160 -25.36 16.97 8.98
C MET A 160 -24.98 18.13 8.06
N VAL A 161 -25.35 18.10 6.77
CA VAL A 161 -25.06 19.17 5.81
C VAL A 161 -25.84 20.46 6.11
N GLN A 162 -27.07 20.36 6.62
CA GLN A 162 -27.88 21.53 6.97
C GLN A 162 -27.54 22.13 8.34
N SER A 163 -26.80 21.39 9.17
CA SER A 163 -26.49 21.80 10.53
C SER A 163 -25.36 22.83 10.53
N PRO A 164 -25.51 23.98 11.23
CA PRO A 164 -24.44 24.96 11.37
C PRO A 164 -23.28 24.46 12.25
N LEU A 165 -23.42 23.29 12.90
CA LEU A 165 -22.36 22.66 13.69
C LEU A 165 -21.28 22.00 12.83
N TYR A 166 -21.58 21.70 11.57
CA TYR A 166 -20.66 21.04 10.65
C TYR A 166 -20.40 21.95 9.44
N GLU A 167 -19.19 21.90 8.89
CA GLU A 167 -18.77 22.74 7.75
C GLU A 167 -19.05 22.09 6.39
N TYR A 168 -20.01 21.17 6.33
CA TYR A 168 -20.33 20.45 5.09
C TYR A 168 -21.33 21.23 4.23
N GLU A 169 -21.00 21.42 2.96
CA GLU A 169 -21.82 22.11 1.96
C GLU A 169 -22.60 21.12 1.07
N ASN A 170 -22.14 19.87 0.95
CA ASN A 170 -22.75 18.86 0.08
C ASN A 170 -22.40 17.43 0.51
N ILE A 171 -23.07 16.44 -0.08
CA ILE A 171 -22.81 15.01 0.10
C ILE A 171 -22.14 14.47 -1.16
N ASN A 172 -21.07 13.69 -0.98
CA ASN A 172 -20.36 13.03 -2.07
C ASN A 172 -20.30 11.52 -1.84
N TYR A 173 -20.93 10.76 -2.73
CA TYR A 173 -20.91 9.29 -2.69
C TYR A 173 -19.70 8.74 -3.45
N LYS A 174 -18.74 8.18 -2.72
CA LYS A 174 -17.52 7.58 -3.27
C LYS A 174 -17.85 6.24 -3.95
N LYS A 175 -17.23 6.03 -5.11
CA LYS A 175 -17.23 4.71 -5.77
C LYS A 175 -16.24 3.78 -5.09
N LEU A 176 -16.63 2.53 -4.91
CA LEU A 176 -15.74 1.45 -4.48
C LEU A 176 -14.55 1.33 -5.43
N GLU A 177 -13.38 1.07 -4.85
CA GLU A 177 -12.12 0.92 -5.59
C GLU A 177 -11.65 -0.53 -5.69
N ASP A 178 -12.50 -1.49 -5.33
CA ASP A 178 -12.21 -2.91 -5.43
C ASP A 178 -11.88 -3.37 -6.86
N ASN A 179 -12.50 -2.78 -7.90
CA ASN A 179 -12.11 -3.01 -9.29
C ASN A 179 -10.64 -2.63 -9.54
N LYS A 180 -10.16 -1.53 -8.94
CA LYS A 180 -8.75 -1.13 -9.07
C LYS A 180 -7.84 -2.15 -8.39
N LEU A 181 -8.23 -2.66 -7.21
CA LEU A 181 -7.49 -3.72 -6.54
C LEU A 181 -7.44 -5.01 -7.38
N VAL A 182 -8.53 -5.37 -8.05
CA VAL A 182 -8.57 -6.47 -9.02
C VAL A 182 -7.63 -6.22 -10.20
N ASP A 183 -7.57 -5.00 -10.73
CA ASP A 183 -6.65 -4.66 -11.82
C ASP A 183 -5.18 -4.79 -11.38
N TYR A 184 -4.85 -4.42 -10.13
CA TYR A 184 -3.52 -4.64 -9.56
C TYR A 184 -3.20 -6.12 -9.37
N LEU A 185 -4.15 -6.92 -8.89
CA LEU A 185 -4.03 -8.37 -8.78
C LEU A 185 -3.81 -9.03 -10.17
N LYS A 186 -4.53 -8.59 -11.19
CA LYS A 186 -4.34 -9.03 -12.58
C LYS A 186 -3.00 -8.58 -13.16
N SER A 187 -2.51 -7.39 -12.78
CA SER A 187 -1.17 -6.95 -13.15
C SER A 187 -0.11 -7.89 -12.56
N GLY A 188 -0.25 -8.29 -11.30
CA GLY A 188 0.56 -9.33 -10.68
C GLY A 188 0.44 -10.68 -11.41
N GLN A 189 -0.77 -11.12 -11.76
CA GLN A 189 -1.01 -12.36 -12.53
C GLN A 189 -0.23 -12.42 -13.84
N GLN A 190 -0.12 -11.28 -14.53
CA GLN A 190 0.61 -11.17 -15.79
C GLN A 190 2.12 -11.24 -15.56
N LYS A 191 2.64 -10.50 -14.58
CA LYS A 191 4.07 -10.38 -14.30
C LYS A 191 4.68 -11.61 -13.63
N PHE A 192 3.94 -12.25 -12.72
CA PHE A 192 4.45 -13.39 -11.97
C PHE A 192 4.38 -14.70 -12.77
N VAL A 193 5.35 -15.57 -12.49
CA VAL A 193 5.24 -17.02 -12.71
C VAL A 193 4.62 -17.65 -11.46
N ALA A 194 3.95 -18.80 -11.61
CA ALA A 194 3.42 -19.51 -10.44
C ALA A 194 4.57 -19.83 -9.47
N SER A 195 4.38 -19.51 -8.20
CA SER A 195 5.37 -19.76 -7.17
C SER A 195 5.53 -21.27 -6.89
N ASN A 196 6.72 -21.64 -6.43
CA ASN A 196 7.06 -23.01 -6.01
C ASN A 196 7.39 -23.01 -4.51
N GLU A 197 7.87 -24.14 -3.98
CA GLU A 197 8.25 -24.30 -2.57
C GLU A 197 9.22 -23.21 -2.06
N ASN A 198 10.13 -22.74 -2.93
CA ASN A 198 11.21 -21.79 -2.62
C ASN A 198 10.94 -20.36 -3.11
N SER A 199 9.76 -20.08 -3.66
CA SER A 199 9.39 -18.74 -4.09
C SER A 199 8.03 -18.30 -3.58
N ILE A 200 7.84 -16.99 -3.48
CA ILE A 200 6.56 -16.38 -3.12
C ILE A 200 6.40 -15.07 -3.88
N ASN A 201 5.18 -14.80 -4.34
CA ASN A 201 4.84 -13.61 -5.11
C ASN A 201 3.99 -12.65 -4.26
N ILE A 202 4.46 -11.41 -4.13
CA ILE A 202 3.90 -10.37 -3.27
C ILE A 202 3.45 -9.20 -4.13
N LEU A 203 2.17 -8.85 -4.05
CA LEU A 203 1.66 -7.58 -4.55
C LEU A 203 1.65 -6.57 -3.41
N VAL A 204 2.49 -5.54 -3.47
CA VAL A 204 2.49 -4.44 -2.52
C VAL A 204 1.49 -3.39 -3.00
N ILE A 205 0.63 -2.94 -2.09
CA ILE A 205 -0.29 -1.82 -2.29
C ILE A 205 0.10 -0.72 -1.30
N SER A 206 0.73 0.32 -1.83
CA SER A 206 1.16 1.50 -1.08
C SER A 206 0.04 2.55 -1.11
N ILE A 207 -0.58 2.79 0.03
CA ILE A 207 -1.74 3.68 0.21
C ILE A 207 -1.48 4.64 1.37
N ASP A 208 -2.35 5.62 1.56
CA ASP A 208 -2.46 6.38 2.80
C ASP A 208 -3.32 5.61 3.82
N PHE A 209 -3.12 5.85 5.12
CA PHE A 209 -3.79 5.06 6.15
C PHE A 209 -5.31 5.21 6.14
N SER A 210 -5.85 6.35 5.66
CA SER A 210 -7.30 6.57 5.58
C SER A 210 -8.02 5.53 4.70
N ARG A 211 -7.31 4.92 3.74
CA ARG A 211 -7.83 3.88 2.83
C ARG A 211 -7.46 2.46 3.25
N PHE A 212 -6.71 2.30 4.34
CA PHE A 212 -6.19 0.99 4.74
C PHE A 212 -7.29 -0.01 5.04
N PHE A 213 -8.32 0.43 5.79
CA PHE A 213 -9.47 -0.41 6.10
C PHE A 213 -10.29 -0.76 4.85
N ASP A 214 -10.49 0.18 3.94
CA ASP A 214 -11.21 -0.07 2.68
C ASP A 214 -10.50 -1.17 1.87
N TYR A 215 -9.18 -1.07 1.70
CA TYR A 215 -8.40 -2.08 0.97
C TYR A 215 -8.34 -3.43 1.67
N TRP A 216 -8.25 -3.44 2.99
CA TRP A 216 -8.37 -4.67 3.77
C TRP A 216 -9.77 -5.30 3.61
N GLY A 217 -10.82 -4.47 3.67
CA GLY A 217 -12.21 -4.86 3.44
C GLY A 217 -12.40 -5.45 2.05
N TYR A 218 -11.86 -4.82 0.99
CA TYR A 218 -11.91 -5.36 -0.37
C TYR A 218 -11.31 -6.77 -0.49
N LEU A 219 -10.35 -7.13 0.38
CA LEU A 219 -9.77 -8.47 0.43
C LEU A 219 -10.63 -9.44 1.24
N TYR A 220 -11.02 -9.06 2.46
CA TYR A 220 -11.50 -10.03 3.46
C TYR A 220 -12.95 -9.89 3.89
N ASN A 221 -13.67 -8.84 3.49
CA ASN A 221 -15.08 -8.73 3.88
C ASN A 221 -15.86 -9.97 3.43
N GLU A 222 -16.69 -10.51 4.31
CA GLU A 222 -17.32 -11.81 4.10
C GLU A 222 -18.34 -11.83 2.95
N PHE A 223 -18.85 -10.66 2.54
CA PHE A 223 -19.91 -10.55 1.54
C PHE A 223 -19.38 -10.54 0.12
N SER A 224 -18.24 -9.90 -0.13
CA SER A 224 -17.71 -9.65 -1.47
C SER A 224 -16.19 -9.65 -1.56
N GLY A 225 -15.49 -10.02 -0.49
CA GLY A 225 -14.03 -9.92 -0.40
C GLY A 225 -13.33 -10.82 -1.41
N LEU A 226 -12.29 -10.30 -2.06
CA LEU A 226 -11.53 -10.99 -3.11
C LEU A 226 -10.86 -12.27 -2.64
N PHE A 227 -10.52 -12.35 -1.36
CA PHE A 227 -9.90 -13.49 -0.70
C PHE A 227 -10.91 -14.36 0.06
N THR A 228 -12.18 -14.27 -0.32
CA THR A 228 -13.25 -15.10 0.22
C THR A 228 -13.88 -15.97 -0.88
N ASN A 229 -14.75 -16.90 -0.49
CA ASN A 229 -15.55 -17.68 -1.44
C ASN A 229 -16.71 -16.88 -2.07
N ASN A 230 -17.00 -15.68 -1.55
CA ASN A 230 -18.12 -14.84 -1.98
C ASN A 230 -17.68 -13.72 -2.94
N THR A 231 -16.44 -13.78 -3.44
CA THR A 231 -15.94 -12.83 -4.44
C THR A 231 -16.78 -12.88 -5.73
N PHE A 232 -17.06 -11.70 -6.29
CA PHE A 232 -17.70 -11.57 -7.60
C PHE A 232 -16.72 -11.77 -8.77
N PHE A 233 -15.43 -11.99 -8.49
CA PHE A 233 -14.37 -12.07 -9.48
C PHE A 233 -13.79 -13.48 -9.55
N ASP A 234 -13.53 -13.98 -10.76
CA ASP A 234 -12.86 -15.27 -10.95
C ASP A 234 -11.45 -15.25 -10.33
N SER A 235 -11.28 -16.04 -9.27
CA SER A 235 -10.02 -16.12 -8.54
C SER A 235 -8.86 -16.68 -9.37
N ASN A 236 -9.14 -17.40 -10.46
CA ASN A 236 -8.10 -17.86 -11.37
C ASN A 236 -7.42 -16.71 -12.13
N SER A 237 -8.06 -15.54 -12.21
CA SER A 237 -7.48 -14.35 -12.83
C SER A 237 -6.40 -13.66 -11.99
N TYR A 238 -6.16 -14.12 -10.75
CA TYR A 238 -5.14 -13.57 -9.85
C TYR A 238 -4.50 -14.61 -8.90
N ASN A 239 -4.60 -15.90 -9.22
CA ASN A 239 -4.12 -16.99 -8.37
C ASN A 239 -2.59 -17.17 -8.34
N LYS A 240 -1.81 -16.39 -9.11
CA LYS A 240 -0.33 -16.35 -8.99
C LYS A 240 0.15 -15.34 -7.95
N VAL A 241 -0.71 -14.44 -7.47
CA VAL A 241 -0.40 -13.55 -6.35
C VAL A 241 -0.64 -14.35 -5.07
N ASP A 242 0.41 -14.54 -4.27
CA ASP A 242 0.33 -15.32 -3.03
C ASP A 242 -0.07 -14.43 -1.85
N VAL A 243 0.51 -13.23 -1.79
CA VAL A 243 0.33 -12.31 -0.67
C VAL A 243 0.10 -10.92 -1.23
N VAL A 244 -0.82 -10.18 -0.62
CA VAL A 244 -0.91 -8.73 -0.76
C VAL A 244 -0.29 -8.10 0.48
N LEU A 245 0.67 -7.19 0.31
CA LEU A 245 1.19 -6.37 1.40
C LEU A 245 0.49 -5.00 1.33
N LEU A 246 -0.35 -4.70 2.31
CA LEU A 246 -0.88 -3.35 2.49
C LEU A 246 0.12 -2.54 3.32
N THR A 247 0.48 -1.35 2.84
CA THR A 247 1.38 -0.46 3.57
C THR A 247 0.97 0.99 3.43
N ASN A 248 1.16 1.77 4.49
CA ASN A 248 0.80 3.18 4.55
C ASN A 248 1.95 4.14 4.15
N ILE A 249 2.88 3.69 3.29
CA ILE A 249 4.06 4.46 2.86
C ILE A 249 3.71 5.89 2.42
N LEU A 250 2.55 6.09 1.78
CA LEU A 250 2.18 7.41 1.28
C LEU A 250 2.04 8.46 2.37
N ASP A 251 1.72 8.09 3.61
CA ASP A 251 1.56 9.05 4.71
C ASP A 251 2.84 9.86 4.94
N GLY A 252 4.01 9.22 4.88
CA GLY A 252 5.30 9.90 5.05
C GLY A 252 5.71 10.77 3.86
N HIS A 253 5.15 10.51 2.67
CA HIS A 253 5.46 11.27 1.46
C HIS A 253 4.41 12.35 1.14
N ILE A 254 3.22 12.28 1.74
CA ILE A 254 2.20 13.32 1.72
C ILE A 254 2.43 14.31 2.87
N ASN A 255 2.61 13.80 4.09
CA ASN A 255 2.73 14.60 5.31
C ASN A 255 4.21 14.82 5.65
N LEU A 256 4.88 15.68 4.88
CA LEU A 256 6.33 15.94 4.98
C LEU A 256 6.80 16.55 6.30
N ASN A 257 5.87 17.04 7.13
CA ASN A 257 6.15 17.61 8.46
C ASN A 257 5.87 16.63 9.61
N SER A 258 5.57 15.37 9.29
CA SER A 258 5.35 14.33 10.29
C SER A 258 6.68 13.87 10.90
N GLU A 259 6.63 13.22 12.06
CA GLU A 259 7.79 12.57 12.69
C GLU A 259 8.19 11.25 11.99
N ILE A 260 7.60 10.96 10.82
CA ILE A 260 7.87 9.75 10.05
C ILE A 260 9.21 9.91 9.36
N GLU A 261 10.13 8.94 9.55
CA GLU A 261 11.29 8.81 8.66
C GLU A 261 10.79 8.30 7.30
N SER A 262 10.46 9.22 6.38
CA SER A 262 9.65 8.93 5.19
C SER A 262 10.27 7.88 4.28
N TRP A 263 11.59 7.72 4.31
CA TRP A 263 12.31 6.81 3.44
C TRP A 263 12.66 5.46 4.09
N ASN A 264 12.21 5.23 5.32
CA ASN A 264 12.47 4.01 6.09
C ASN A 264 11.21 3.13 6.14
N LEU A 265 11.29 1.93 5.57
CA LEU A 265 10.16 0.98 5.53
C LEU A 265 9.66 0.57 6.94
N ASN A 266 10.51 0.65 7.96
CA ASN A 266 10.15 0.31 9.35
C ASN A 266 9.23 1.35 10.00
N SER A 267 9.13 2.55 9.44
CA SER A 267 8.28 3.64 9.96
C SER A 267 6.79 3.46 9.64
N TYR A 268 6.47 2.46 8.81
CA TYR A 268 5.15 2.26 8.25
C TYR A 268 4.47 1.03 8.82
N PHE A 269 3.14 1.12 8.95
CA PHE A 269 2.27 -0.02 9.19
C PHE A 269 2.27 -0.93 7.96
N ASN A 270 2.61 -2.20 8.16
CA ASN A 270 2.81 -3.18 7.10
C ASN A 270 2.02 -4.46 7.41
N LEU A 271 0.96 -4.72 6.64
CA LEU A 271 0.07 -5.86 6.86
C LEU A 271 0.10 -6.85 5.68
N PHE A 272 0.48 -8.09 5.96
CA PHE A 272 0.47 -9.17 4.98
C PHE A 272 -0.87 -9.90 4.93
N CYS A 273 -1.57 -9.70 3.83
CA CYS A 273 -2.83 -10.36 3.49
C CYS A 273 -2.56 -11.59 2.62
N LYS A 274 -2.66 -12.78 3.21
CA LYS A 274 -2.54 -14.05 2.50
C LYS A 274 -3.72 -14.27 1.53
N ASN A 275 -3.43 -14.59 0.27
CA ASN A 275 -4.44 -14.98 -0.72
C ASN A 275 -4.75 -16.48 -0.61
N PRO A 276 -5.89 -16.90 -0.04
CA PRO A 276 -6.24 -18.32 0.06
C PRO A 276 -6.53 -18.94 -1.31
N ASN A 277 -6.80 -18.11 -2.32
CA ASN A 277 -7.07 -18.57 -3.67
C ASN A 277 -5.80 -18.83 -4.50
N SER A 278 -4.62 -18.49 -3.98
CA SER A 278 -3.36 -18.67 -4.70
C SER A 278 -3.02 -20.15 -4.93
N ILE A 279 -2.33 -20.44 -6.03
CA ILE A 279 -1.88 -21.80 -6.36
C ILE A 279 -1.02 -22.36 -5.23
N LYS A 280 -0.16 -21.51 -4.63
CA LYS A 280 0.72 -21.89 -3.53
C LYS A 280 -0.06 -22.34 -2.31
N PHE A 281 -0.97 -21.51 -1.81
CA PHE A 281 -1.67 -21.80 -0.55
C PHE A 281 -2.79 -22.84 -0.69
N LYS A 282 -3.29 -23.07 -1.91
CA LYS A 282 -4.12 -24.24 -2.21
C LYS A 282 -3.35 -25.55 -2.12
N LYS A 283 -2.05 -25.56 -2.47
CA LYS A 283 -1.19 -26.76 -2.41
C LYS A 283 -0.52 -26.95 -1.04
N GLU A 284 -0.06 -25.85 -0.45
CA GLU A 284 0.71 -25.82 0.79
C GLU A 284 0.13 -24.74 1.73
N PRO A 285 -0.94 -25.03 2.47
CA PRO A 285 -1.59 -24.06 3.34
C PRO A 285 -0.66 -23.48 4.42
N THR A 286 0.37 -24.22 4.85
CA THR A 286 1.32 -23.82 5.91
C THR A 286 2.69 -23.39 5.37
N ALA A 287 2.80 -23.03 4.08
CA ALA A 287 4.08 -22.83 3.41
C ALA A 287 5.09 -21.99 4.24
N ASN A 288 6.19 -22.62 4.64
CA ASN A 288 7.19 -22.03 5.55
C ASN A 288 7.77 -20.71 5.03
N ILE A 289 7.91 -20.57 3.71
CA ILE A 289 8.41 -19.34 3.06
C ILE A 289 7.55 -18.11 3.34
N TYR A 290 6.26 -18.27 3.66
CA TYR A 290 5.43 -17.16 4.10
C TYR A 290 5.94 -16.59 5.43
N ASN A 291 6.34 -17.44 6.37
CA ASN A 291 6.90 -16.98 7.65
C ASN A 291 8.27 -16.31 7.48
N ASP A 292 9.02 -16.68 6.43
CA ASP A 292 10.30 -16.03 6.12
C ASP A 292 10.14 -14.61 5.58
N LEU A 293 8.99 -14.27 4.97
CA LEU A 293 8.69 -12.88 4.59
C LEU A 293 8.79 -11.94 5.79
N PHE A 294 8.32 -12.39 6.96
CA PHE A 294 8.33 -11.60 8.18
C PHE A 294 9.74 -11.26 8.68
N ARG A 295 10.77 -11.96 8.19
CA ARG A 295 12.18 -11.71 8.50
C ARG A 295 12.87 -10.81 7.48
N ILE A 296 12.23 -10.52 6.36
CA ILE A 296 12.81 -9.74 5.25
C ILE A 296 12.20 -8.35 5.21
N ILE A 297 10.90 -8.24 5.44
CA ILE A 297 10.14 -6.99 5.42
C ILE A 297 9.57 -6.75 6.82
N PRO A 298 9.74 -5.53 7.38
CA PRO A 298 9.10 -5.16 8.63
C PRO A 298 7.58 -5.29 8.49
N ASN A 299 6.93 -5.81 9.52
CA ASN A 299 5.51 -6.09 9.46
C ASN A 299 4.88 -6.10 10.84
N ASP A 300 3.57 -5.90 10.81
CA ASP A 300 2.68 -5.83 11.97
C ASP A 300 1.74 -7.02 12.02
N THR A 301 1.88 -7.99 11.11
CA THR A 301 0.82 -8.96 10.81
C THR A 301 0.48 -9.83 12.02
N ASN A 302 1.50 -10.41 12.67
CA ASN A 302 1.28 -11.28 13.82
C ASN A 302 0.79 -10.50 15.05
N GLU A 303 1.30 -9.29 15.25
CA GLU A 303 0.94 -8.46 16.39
C GLU A 303 -0.49 -7.94 16.24
N PHE A 304 -0.84 -7.44 15.06
CA PHE A 304 -2.20 -7.04 14.68
C PHE A 304 -3.19 -8.20 14.84
N ASN A 305 -2.89 -9.38 14.31
CA ASN A 305 -3.76 -10.55 14.45
C ASN A 305 -3.95 -10.93 15.93
N SER A 306 -2.88 -10.87 16.73
CA SER A 306 -2.95 -11.15 18.17
C SER A 306 -3.77 -10.10 18.92
N PHE A 307 -3.67 -8.83 18.51
CA PHE A 307 -4.49 -7.73 19.04
C PHE A 307 -5.97 -7.97 18.74
N CYS A 308 -6.32 -8.24 17.48
CA CYS A 308 -7.70 -8.51 17.05
C CYS A 308 -8.32 -9.71 17.78
N LEU A 309 -7.56 -10.79 17.99
CA LEU A 309 -8.02 -11.97 18.74
C LEU A 309 -8.35 -11.61 20.19
N LYS A 310 -7.42 -10.97 20.91
CA LYS A 310 -7.63 -10.55 22.30
C LYS A 310 -8.82 -9.61 22.46
N TYR A 311 -8.98 -8.69 21.52
CA TYR A 311 -10.09 -7.74 21.55
C TYR A 311 -11.42 -8.43 21.27
N SER A 312 -11.45 -9.34 20.28
CA SER A 312 -12.64 -10.13 19.97
C SER A 312 -13.08 -10.98 21.17
N GLU A 313 -12.13 -11.65 21.85
CA GLU A 313 -12.39 -12.39 23.08
C GLU A 313 -12.94 -11.47 24.19
N ALA A 314 -12.40 -10.27 24.34
CA ALA A 314 -12.87 -9.30 25.31
C ALA A 314 -14.31 -8.82 25.03
N ILE A 315 -14.65 -8.54 23.77
CA ILE A 315 -16.01 -8.19 23.33
C ILE A 315 -16.99 -9.32 23.63
N LEU A 316 -16.65 -10.55 23.22
CA LEU A 316 -17.49 -11.73 23.44
C LEU A 316 -17.71 -11.99 24.94
N SER A 317 -16.65 -11.85 25.76
CA SER A 317 -16.74 -12.02 27.21
C SER A 317 -17.67 -11.01 27.89
N ARG A 318 -17.87 -9.83 27.26
CA ARG A 318 -18.77 -8.78 27.74
C ARG A 318 -20.18 -8.88 27.14
N GLY A 319 -20.44 -9.86 26.28
CA GLY A 319 -21.73 -10.04 25.60
C GLY A 319 -22.03 -8.93 24.57
N ILE A 320 -21.02 -8.21 24.09
CA ILE A 320 -21.17 -7.07 23.18
C ILE A 320 -21.20 -7.58 21.72
N GLY A 321 -22.27 -8.27 21.32
CA GLY A 321 -22.54 -8.59 19.91
C GLY A 321 -21.41 -9.31 19.13
N ASP A 322 -21.46 -9.22 17.80
CA ASP A 322 -20.45 -9.80 16.90
C ASP A 322 -19.19 -8.90 16.84
N PRO A 323 -18.00 -9.40 17.24
CA PRO A 323 -16.75 -8.66 17.16
C PRO A 323 -16.42 -8.11 15.76
N LYS A 324 -16.92 -8.75 14.69
CA LYS A 324 -16.70 -8.30 13.31
C LYS A 324 -17.18 -6.88 13.04
N ILE A 325 -18.21 -6.43 13.77
CA ILE A 325 -18.74 -5.06 13.67
C ILE A 325 -17.68 -4.03 14.08
N PHE A 326 -16.69 -4.43 14.88
CA PHE A 326 -15.67 -3.55 15.44
C PHE A 326 -14.31 -3.65 14.73
N GLU A 327 -14.19 -4.40 13.63
CA GLU A 327 -12.91 -4.59 12.93
C GLU A 327 -12.25 -3.26 12.53
N TYR A 328 -13.03 -2.28 12.08
CA TYR A 328 -12.52 -0.93 11.79
C TYR A 328 -11.91 -0.26 13.04
N GLN A 329 -12.62 -0.35 14.17
CA GLN A 329 -12.14 0.18 15.44
C GLN A 329 -10.85 -0.51 15.87
N PHE A 330 -10.70 -1.82 15.62
CA PHE A 330 -9.47 -2.54 15.95
C PHE A 330 -8.28 -2.05 15.12
N PHE A 331 -8.51 -1.78 13.83
CA PHE A 331 -7.50 -1.18 12.96
C PHE A 331 -7.02 0.17 13.51
N LEU A 332 -7.95 1.06 13.81
CA LEU A 332 -7.62 2.39 14.34
C LEU A 332 -6.90 2.30 15.69
N GLU A 333 -7.41 1.50 16.63
CA GLU A 333 -6.81 1.38 17.95
C GLU A 333 -5.40 0.80 17.91
N TYR A 334 -5.20 -0.30 17.17
CA TYR A 334 -3.88 -0.89 16.98
C TYR A 334 -2.93 0.11 16.34
N ALA A 335 -3.32 0.67 15.19
CA ALA A 335 -2.44 1.55 14.41
C ALA A 335 -2.11 2.84 15.17
N HIS A 336 -3.08 3.47 15.84
CA HIS A 336 -2.85 4.67 16.66
C HIS A 336 -1.99 4.40 17.89
N SER A 337 -2.06 3.18 18.44
CA SER A 337 -1.22 2.82 19.60
C SER A 337 0.25 2.66 19.20
N LYS A 338 0.51 2.09 18.01
CA LYS A 338 1.86 1.75 17.54
C LYS A 338 2.49 2.85 16.68
N PHE A 339 1.68 3.59 15.95
CA PHE A 339 2.07 4.65 15.04
C PHE A 339 1.30 5.93 15.40
N PRO A 340 1.73 6.68 16.43
CA PRO A 340 0.99 7.84 16.94
C PRO A 340 0.71 8.92 15.90
N TYR A 341 1.57 9.05 14.87
CA TYR A 341 1.38 10.00 13.78
C TYR A 341 0.07 9.78 13.01
N LEU A 342 -0.46 8.55 13.01
CA LEU A 342 -1.71 8.21 12.35
C LEU A 342 -2.95 8.83 13.01
N LYS A 343 -2.84 9.26 14.28
CA LYS A 343 -3.96 9.93 14.97
C LYS A 343 -4.35 11.27 14.35
N ASN A 344 -3.41 11.86 13.59
CA ASN A 344 -3.55 13.19 12.99
C ASN A 344 -3.84 13.12 11.48
N ILE A 345 -4.04 11.92 10.93
CA ILE A 345 -4.40 11.63 9.54
C ILE A 345 -5.86 11.20 9.53
#